data_AF-A0A291P8W3-F1
#
_entry.id   AF-A0A291P8W3-F1
#
_cell.length_a   1.000
_cell.length_b   1.000
_cell.length_c   1.000
_cell.angle_alpha   90.00
_cell.angle_beta   90.00
_cell.angle_gamma   90.00
#
_symmetry.space_group_name_H-M   'P 1'
#
loop_
_entity.id
_entity.type
_entity.pdbx_description
1 polymer ?
#
loop_
_entity_poly.entity_id
_entity_poly.type
_entity_poly.pdbx_seq_one_letter_code
_entity_poly.pdbx_strand_id
1 'polypeptide(L)'
;MTNDRGHPLGVTTLLVMLVVPPTAVANDDHDSVPQAEGETASTAPLEPQSLEHRVGSLEEELARVEASLEALQPDMTMIMPNFAERFHVMHRAGDAGDWAVANHELLTMQQIIARMRRFDPENGALLDDYMSGPLNNLAELIEHRDREAFAQALEQTVQVCNACHKAVGSPFIRVTLDPPETLNMRHPHQLRSSEAPREHTHGEANEAMSDHMPDGHHEGEAADEH
;
A
#
# COMPACT_ATOMS: atom_id res chain seq x y z
N MET A 1 16.73 -17.27 -46.75
CA MET A 1 18.10 -17.26 -46.21
C MET A 1 18.03 -16.80 -44.78
N THR A 2 18.29 -17.74 -43.88
CA THR A 2 18.22 -17.65 -42.42
C THR A 2 19.28 -16.69 -41.88
N ASN A 3 18.95 -15.90 -40.86
CA ASN A 3 19.98 -15.43 -39.95
C ASN A 3 19.47 -15.52 -38.52
N ASP A 4 20.09 -16.46 -37.82
CA ASP A 4 19.91 -16.92 -36.46
C ASP A 4 21.05 -16.33 -35.64
N ARG A 5 20.74 -15.62 -34.54
CA ARG A 5 21.70 -15.26 -33.49
C ARG A 5 21.00 -15.19 -32.14
N GLY A 6 21.01 -16.32 -31.44
CA GLY A 6 20.75 -16.38 -30.01
C GLY A 6 21.79 -15.61 -29.19
N HIS A 7 21.35 -15.07 -28.06
CA HIS A 7 22.19 -14.60 -26.95
C HIS A 7 21.80 -15.38 -25.69
N PRO A 8 22.75 -15.87 -24.89
CA PRO A 8 22.45 -16.55 -23.64
C PRO A 8 22.19 -15.54 -22.52
N LEU A 9 21.10 -15.75 -21.77
CA LEU A 9 20.80 -15.07 -20.52
C LEU A 9 21.68 -15.67 -19.40
N GLY A 10 22.55 -14.84 -18.82
CA GLY A 10 23.27 -15.16 -17.59
C GLY A 10 22.34 -14.97 -16.39
N VAL A 11 22.07 -16.05 -15.67
CA VAL A 11 21.33 -16.01 -14.40
C VAL A 11 22.35 -15.81 -13.28
N THR A 12 22.37 -14.61 -12.71
CA THR A 12 23.18 -14.31 -11.52
C THR A 12 22.30 -14.48 -10.29
N THR A 13 22.49 -15.57 -9.55
CA THR A 13 21.84 -15.82 -8.25
C THR A 13 22.49 -14.93 -7.20
N LEU A 14 21.73 -13.97 -6.65
CA LEU A 14 22.15 -13.15 -5.52
C LEU A 14 21.65 -13.79 -4.22
N LEU A 15 22.58 -14.26 -3.39
CA LEU A 15 22.32 -14.81 -2.06
C LEU A 15 22.12 -13.66 -1.06
N VAL A 16 20.89 -13.48 -0.56
CA VAL A 16 20.59 -12.53 0.53
C VAL A 16 20.70 -13.28 1.85
N MET A 17 21.70 -12.94 2.66
CA MET A 17 21.79 -13.40 4.05
C MET A 17 21.01 -12.45 4.95
N LEU A 18 19.90 -12.93 5.49
CA LEU A 18 19.08 -12.23 6.48
C LEU A 18 19.62 -12.59 7.88
N VAL A 19 20.26 -11.61 8.53
CA VAL A 19 20.68 -11.68 9.93
C VAL A 19 19.55 -11.09 10.78
N VAL A 20 18.91 -11.92 11.59
CA VAL A 20 17.91 -11.48 12.58
C VAL A 20 18.62 -11.32 13.93
N PRO A 21 18.53 -10.15 14.60
CA PRO A 21 19.05 -10.00 15.96
C PRO A 21 18.09 -10.62 16.99
N PRO A 22 18.59 -11.22 18.09
CA PRO A 22 17.74 -11.70 19.17
C PRO A 22 17.28 -10.54 20.05
N THR A 23 15.97 -10.48 20.31
CA THR A 23 15.36 -9.65 21.35
C THR A 23 15.66 -10.22 22.73
N ALA A 24 16.34 -9.44 23.58
CA ALA A 24 16.52 -9.73 24.99
C ALA A 24 15.27 -9.30 25.78
N VAL A 25 14.62 -10.27 26.44
CA VAL A 25 13.63 -10.00 27.50
C VAL A 25 14.31 -10.38 28.81
N ALA A 26 14.52 -9.37 29.66
CA ALA A 26 15.01 -9.53 31.02
C ALA A 26 13.85 -9.97 31.93
N ASN A 27 14.07 -11.04 32.70
CA ASN A 27 13.38 -11.28 33.96
C ASN A 27 14.43 -11.80 34.95
N ASP A 28 14.75 -10.96 35.92
CA ASP A 28 15.42 -11.30 37.18
C ASP A 28 14.40 -12.00 38.07
N ASP A 29 14.70 -13.20 38.54
CA ASP A 29 14.61 -13.50 39.97
C ASP A 29 15.33 -14.82 40.30
N HIS A 30 16.16 -14.71 41.32
CA HIS A 30 17.00 -15.73 41.94
C HIS A 30 16.27 -17.05 42.22
N ASP A 31 16.85 -18.19 41.82
CA ASP A 31 17.43 -19.13 42.79
C ASP A 31 18.24 -20.27 42.13
N SER A 32 19.32 -20.65 42.81
CA SER A 32 19.98 -21.96 42.75
C SER A 32 20.75 -22.40 41.48
N VAL A 33 22.08 -22.22 41.55
CA VAL A 33 23.07 -23.01 40.78
C VAL A 33 23.07 -24.46 41.28
N PRO A 34 23.06 -25.43 40.35
CA PRO A 34 24.11 -26.45 40.42
C PRO A 34 24.78 -26.69 39.06
N GLN A 35 26.11 -26.61 39.13
CA GLN A 35 27.12 -27.39 38.44
C GLN A 35 26.96 -27.68 36.93
N ALA A 36 27.98 -27.17 36.23
CA ALA A 36 28.43 -27.62 34.93
C ALA A 36 28.59 -29.15 34.88
N GLU A 37 27.72 -29.79 34.11
CA GLU A 37 28.01 -31.05 33.44
C GLU A 37 27.83 -30.80 31.94
N GLY A 38 28.84 -31.22 31.18
CA GLY A 38 29.07 -30.74 29.82
C GLY A 38 27.92 -31.03 28.86
N GLU A 39 27.40 -29.97 28.26
CA GLU A 39 26.83 -30.04 26.92
C GLU A 39 27.94 -30.47 25.97
N THR A 40 28.02 -31.79 25.76
CA THR A 40 28.51 -32.30 24.49
C THR A 40 27.68 -31.63 23.41
N ALA A 41 28.25 -30.62 22.75
CA ALA A 41 27.79 -30.12 21.48
C ALA A 41 27.65 -31.33 20.56
N SER A 42 26.42 -31.85 20.48
CA SER A 42 26.05 -32.92 19.59
C SER A 42 26.13 -32.36 18.18
N THR A 43 27.34 -32.41 17.64
CA THR A 43 27.62 -32.40 16.21
C THR A 43 27.21 -33.77 15.65
N ALA A 44 25.96 -34.16 15.89
CA ALA A 44 25.36 -35.24 15.14
C ALA A 44 25.23 -34.74 13.69
N PRO A 45 25.68 -35.53 12.69
CA PRO A 45 25.42 -35.23 11.30
C PRO A 45 23.93 -34.96 11.13
N LEU A 46 23.56 -33.88 10.42
CA LEU A 46 22.18 -33.66 10.00
C LEU A 46 21.80 -34.83 9.09
N GLU A 47 21.26 -35.89 9.69
CA GLU A 47 20.79 -37.08 8.99
C GLU A 47 19.81 -36.61 7.90
N PRO A 48 19.95 -37.07 6.64
CA PRO A 48 19.18 -36.57 5.49
C PRO A 48 17.66 -36.53 5.73
N GLN A 49 17.14 -37.49 6.49
CA GLN A 49 15.72 -37.60 6.85
C GLN A 49 15.19 -36.42 7.69
N SER A 50 16.05 -35.79 8.51
CA SER A 50 15.69 -34.60 9.30
C SER A 50 15.59 -33.35 8.43
N LEU A 51 16.43 -33.23 7.41
CA LEU A 51 16.37 -32.13 6.45
C LEU A 51 15.16 -32.26 5.52
N GLU A 52 14.91 -33.47 5.00
CA GLU A 52 13.74 -33.76 4.17
C GLU A 52 12.43 -33.44 4.91
N HIS A 53 12.31 -33.84 6.18
CA HIS A 53 11.16 -33.49 7.01
C HIS A 53 11.00 -31.98 7.22
N ARG A 54 12.11 -31.25 7.46
CA ARG A 54 12.08 -29.79 7.62
C ARG A 54 11.67 -29.09 6.34
N VAL A 55 12.16 -29.55 5.19
CA VAL A 55 11.77 -29.02 3.88
C VAL A 55 10.28 -29.25 3.65
N GLY A 56 9.77 -30.47 3.86
CA GLY A 56 8.34 -30.75 3.72
C GLY A 56 7.45 -29.90 4.64
N SER A 57 7.89 -29.69 5.89
CA SER A 57 7.18 -28.79 6.82
C SER A 57 7.19 -27.33 6.36
N LEU A 58 8.31 -26.84 5.82
CA LEU A 58 8.41 -25.47 5.31
C LEU A 58 7.58 -25.29 4.03
N GLU A 59 7.51 -26.29 3.17
CA GLU A 59 6.66 -26.28 1.97
C GLU A 59 5.17 -26.23 2.35
N GLU A 60 4.75 -26.98 3.38
CA GLU A 60 3.38 -26.90 3.89
C GLU A 60 3.07 -25.53 4.52
N GLU A 61 4.01 -24.99 5.30
CA GLU A 61 3.86 -23.66 5.90
C GLU A 61 3.80 -22.56 4.82
N LEU A 62 4.66 -22.62 3.81
CA LEU A 62 4.65 -21.70 2.68
C LEU A 62 3.30 -21.76 1.95
N ALA A 63 2.81 -22.96 1.61
CA ALA A 63 1.52 -23.12 0.95
C ALA A 63 0.36 -22.56 1.80
N ARG A 64 0.41 -22.74 3.12
CA ARG A 64 -0.59 -22.16 4.06
C ARG A 64 -0.54 -20.64 4.07
N VAL A 65 0.66 -20.06 4.08
CA VAL A 65 0.86 -18.60 4.05
C VAL A 65 0.39 -18.04 2.72
N GLU A 66 0.76 -18.64 1.59
CA GLU A 66 0.30 -18.22 0.25
C GLU A 66 -1.23 -18.21 0.15
N ALA A 67 -1.89 -19.30 0.58
CA ALA A 67 -3.35 -19.37 0.59
C ALA A 67 -3.99 -18.32 1.50
N SER A 68 -3.36 -18.03 2.65
CA SER A 68 -3.82 -16.96 3.57
C SER A 68 -3.65 -15.56 2.97
N LEU A 69 -2.56 -15.32 2.24
CA LEU A 69 -2.30 -14.04 1.58
C LEU A 69 -3.28 -13.81 0.41
N GLU A 70 -3.56 -14.84 -0.38
CA GLU A 70 -4.52 -14.75 -1.49
C GLU A 70 -5.94 -14.45 -0.97
N ALA A 71 -6.35 -15.08 0.13
CA ALA A 71 -7.64 -14.80 0.78
C ALA A 71 -7.77 -13.37 1.36
N LEU A 72 -6.64 -12.67 1.58
CA LEU A 72 -6.60 -11.31 2.12
C LEU A 72 -6.45 -10.23 1.03
N GLN A 73 -6.30 -10.61 -0.24
CA GLN A 73 -6.13 -9.63 -1.30
C GLN A 73 -7.36 -8.71 -1.40
N PRO A 74 -7.18 -7.37 -1.44
CA PRO A 74 -8.28 -6.46 -1.65
C PRO A 74 -8.94 -6.72 -3.01
N ASP A 75 -10.24 -6.94 -3.00
CA ASP A 75 -11.02 -7.11 -4.22
C ASP A 75 -11.72 -5.78 -4.63
N MET A 76 -12.41 -5.82 -5.77
CA MET A 76 -13.21 -4.68 -6.24
C MET A 76 -14.30 -4.28 -5.23
N THR A 77 -14.84 -5.20 -4.44
CA THR A 77 -15.91 -4.88 -3.47
C THR A 77 -15.38 -4.05 -2.29
N MET A 78 -14.12 -4.24 -1.91
CA MET A 78 -13.43 -3.47 -0.89
C MET A 78 -12.95 -2.11 -1.40
N ILE A 79 -12.55 -2.04 -2.68
CA ILE A 79 -11.91 -0.86 -3.25
C ILE A 79 -12.91 0.13 -3.86
N MET A 80 -13.97 -0.33 -4.51
CA MET A 80 -14.95 0.55 -5.17
C MET A 80 -15.65 1.54 -4.23
N PRO A 81 -16.02 1.19 -2.97
CA PRO A 81 -16.55 2.17 -2.02
C PRO A 81 -15.57 3.29 -1.70
N ASN A 82 -14.28 2.98 -1.58
CA ASN A 82 -13.24 3.99 -1.37
C ASN A 82 -13.11 4.87 -2.62
N PHE A 83 -13.04 4.26 -3.81
CA PHE A 83 -12.96 5.01 -5.07
C PHE A 83 -14.14 5.99 -5.24
N ALA A 84 -15.37 5.54 -4.94
CA ALA A 84 -16.57 6.35 -4.99
C ALA A 84 -16.52 7.52 -3.99
N GLU A 85 -16.11 7.28 -2.74
CA GLU A 85 -15.95 8.34 -1.75
C GLU A 85 -14.96 9.42 -2.23
N ARG A 86 -13.79 9.02 -2.71
CA ARG A 86 -12.76 9.94 -3.21
C ARG A 86 -13.28 10.77 -4.38
N PHE A 87 -13.98 10.15 -5.33
CA PHE A 87 -14.61 10.84 -6.45
C PHE A 87 -15.62 11.92 -6.00
N HIS A 88 -16.45 11.62 -5.01
CA HIS A 88 -17.42 12.57 -4.48
C HIS A 88 -16.81 13.69 -3.64
N VAL A 89 -15.76 13.40 -2.85
CA VAL A 89 -15.03 14.43 -2.12
C VAL A 89 -14.33 15.37 -3.11
N MET A 90 -13.68 14.83 -4.14
CA MET A 90 -13.06 15.60 -5.22
C MET A 90 -14.06 16.53 -5.90
N HIS A 91 -15.24 16.02 -6.26
CA HIS A 91 -16.32 16.82 -6.85
C HIS A 91 -16.70 18.00 -5.95
N ARG A 92 -17.03 17.73 -4.68
CA ARG A 92 -17.43 18.78 -3.72
C ARG A 92 -16.30 19.80 -3.48
N ALA A 93 -15.06 19.34 -3.46
CA ALA A 93 -13.88 20.18 -3.31
C ALA A 93 -13.71 21.14 -4.50
N GLY A 94 -13.84 20.65 -5.74
CA GLY A 94 -13.85 21.48 -6.93
C GLY A 94 -14.98 22.51 -6.93
N ASP A 95 -16.18 22.12 -6.46
CA ASP A 95 -17.31 23.04 -6.29
C ASP A 95 -17.07 24.15 -5.27
N ALA A 96 -16.36 23.83 -4.19
CA ALA A 96 -15.94 24.78 -3.17
C ALA A 96 -14.70 25.61 -3.58
N GLY A 97 -14.07 25.30 -4.72
CA GLY A 97 -12.80 25.89 -5.14
C GLY A 97 -11.62 25.49 -4.24
N ASP A 98 -11.73 24.36 -3.54
CA ASP A 98 -10.70 23.73 -2.73
C ASP A 98 -9.88 22.77 -3.61
N TRP A 99 -9.04 23.34 -4.48
CA TRP A 99 -8.32 22.59 -5.50
C TRP A 99 -7.23 21.69 -4.92
N ALA A 100 -6.69 22.00 -3.72
CA ALA A 100 -5.77 21.11 -3.04
C ALA A 100 -6.44 19.79 -2.64
N VAL A 101 -7.64 19.86 -2.04
CA VAL A 101 -8.40 18.66 -1.70
C VAL A 101 -8.81 17.92 -2.97
N ALA A 102 -9.31 18.62 -4.00
CA ALA A 102 -9.65 17.97 -5.26
C ALA A 102 -8.47 17.18 -5.86
N ASN A 103 -7.28 17.78 -5.90
CA ASN A 103 -6.07 17.14 -6.42
C ASN A 103 -5.65 15.93 -5.57
N HIS A 104 -5.68 16.06 -4.24
CA HIS A 104 -5.33 15.00 -3.31
C HIS A 104 -6.21 13.75 -3.50
N GLU A 105 -7.53 13.96 -3.65
CA GLU A 105 -8.47 12.86 -3.83
C GLU A 105 -8.30 12.19 -5.20
N LEU A 106 -8.04 12.97 -6.25
CA LEU A 106 -7.74 12.45 -7.59
C LEU A 106 -6.50 11.55 -7.59
N LEU A 107 -5.42 11.99 -6.94
CA LEU A 107 -4.19 11.20 -6.89
C LEU A 107 -4.33 9.96 -6.02
N THR A 108 -5.13 10.04 -4.96
CA THR A 108 -5.51 8.86 -4.19
C THR A 108 -6.27 7.85 -5.05
N MET A 109 -7.16 8.29 -5.94
CA MET A 109 -7.83 7.40 -6.90
C MET A 109 -6.86 6.76 -7.90
N GLN A 110 -5.90 7.52 -8.44
CA GLN A 110 -4.86 6.96 -9.31
C GLN A 110 -3.99 5.92 -8.57
N GLN A 111 -3.64 6.17 -7.31
CA GLN A 111 -2.92 5.21 -6.47
C GLN A 111 -3.73 3.94 -6.20
N ILE A 112 -5.04 4.06 -6.02
CA ILE A 112 -5.94 2.90 -5.89
C ILE A 112 -5.82 2.01 -7.13
N ILE A 113 -5.88 2.58 -8.34
CA ILE A 113 -5.72 1.83 -9.60
C ILE A 113 -4.33 1.18 -9.65
N ALA A 114 -3.28 1.93 -9.34
CA ALA A 114 -1.91 1.42 -9.35
C ALA A 114 -1.68 0.27 -8.35
N ARG A 115 -2.35 0.31 -7.17
CA ARG A 115 -2.33 -0.79 -6.20
C ARG A 115 -3.13 -1.98 -6.69
N MET A 116 -4.31 -1.76 -7.28
CA MET A 116 -5.11 -2.84 -7.87
C MET A 116 -4.34 -3.61 -8.92
N ARG A 117 -3.60 -2.93 -9.81
CA ARG A 117 -2.73 -3.59 -10.80
C ARG A 117 -1.68 -4.52 -10.20
N ARG A 118 -1.35 -4.37 -8.91
CA ARG A 118 -0.39 -5.24 -8.19
C ARG A 118 -1.07 -6.41 -7.49
N PHE A 119 -2.23 -6.19 -6.85
CA PHE A 119 -2.92 -7.21 -6.05
C PHE A 119 -3.92 -8.04 -6.86
N ASP A 120 -4.55 -7.43 -7.86
CA ASP A 120 -5.49 -8.07 -8.79
C ASP A 120 -5.22 -7.51 -10.20
N PRO A 121 -4.25 -8.08 -10.93
CA PRO A 121 -3.79 -7.52 -12.20
C PRO A 121 -4.89 -7.43 -13.27
N GLU A 122 -5.83 -8.36 -13.29
CA GLU A 122 -6.92 -8.40 -14.28
C GLU A 122 -7.91 -7.26 -14.04
N ASN A 123 -8.47 -7.16 -12.83
CA ASN A 123 -9.39 -6.07 -12.51
C ASN A 123 -8.70 -4.72 -12.44
N GLY A 124 -7.43 -4.68 -12.02
CA GLY A 124 -6.60 -3.49 -12.02
C GLY A 124 -6.37 -2.93 -13.43
N ALA A 125 -6.06 -3.80 -14.40
CA ALA A 125 -5.91 -3.40 -15.80
C ALA A 125 -7.24 -2.92 -16.39
N LEU A 126 -8.33 -3.64 -16.13
CA LEU A 126 -9.67 -3.23 -16.56
C LEU A 126 -10.05 -1.85 -16.01
N LEU A 127 -9.81 -1.60 -14.72
CA LEU A 127 -10.12 -0.31 -14.11
C LEU A 127 -9.26 0.82 -14.71
N ASP A 128 -7.98 0.56 -14.97
CA ASP A 128 -7.04 1.50 -15.59
C ASP A 128 -7.46 1.87 -17.02
N ASP A 129 -7.88 0.87 -17.82
CA ASP A 129 -8.36 1.07 -19.19
C ASP A 129 -9.58 2.01 -19.25
N TYR A 130 -10.49 1.90 -18.28
CA TYR A 130 -11.64 2.80 -18.19
C TYR A 130 -11.28 4.17 -17.62
N MET A 131 -10.46 4.23 -16.56
CA MET A 131 -10.35 5.44 -15.73
C MET A 131 -9.12 6.31 -16.00
N SER A 132 -8.04 5.79 -16.57
CA SER A 132 -6.81 6.57 -16.80
C SER A 132 -7.06 7.86 -17.60
N GLY A 133 -7.79 7.76 -18.72
CA GLY A 133 -8.17 8.91 -19.54
C GLY A 133 -8.98 9.98 -18.78
N PRO A 134 -10.14 9.62 -18.20
CA PRO A 134 -10.94 10.54 -17.39
C PRO A 134 -10.16 11.20 -16.24
N LEU A 135 -9.34 10.43 -15.51
CA LEU A 135 -8.58 10.97 -14.38
C LEU A 135 -7.46 11.91 -14.82
N ASN A 136 -6.79 11.64 -15.95
CA ASN A 136 -5.78 12.57 -16.47
C ASN A 136 -6.41 13.89 -16.93
N ASN A 137 -7.57 13.83 -17.60
CA ASN A 137 -8.31 15.04 -17.98
C ASN A 137 -8.74 15.85 -16.75
N LEU A 138 -9.27 15.19 -15.71
CA LEU A 138 -9.62 15.86 -14.46
C LEU A 138 -8.41 16.48 -13.76
N ALA A 139 -7.24 15.84 -13.80
CA ALA A 139 -6.01 16.37 -13.23
C ALA A 139 -5.59 17.70 -13.90
N GLU A 140 -5.61 17.74 -15.24
CA GLU A 140 -5.33 18.97 -16.00
C GLU A 140 -6.31 20.09 -15.63
N LEU A 141 -7.60 19.78 -15.50
CA LEU A 141 -8.64 20.75 -15.18
C LEU A 141 -8.54 21.27 -13.74
N ILE A 142 -8.13 20.43 -12.80
CA ILE A 142 -7.84 20.83 -11.41
C ILE A 142 -6.63 21.77 -11.36
N GLU A 143 -5.58 21.50 -12.14
CA GLU A 143 -4.40 22.36 -12.21
C GLU A 143 -4.75 23.77 -12.75
N HIS A 144 -5.59 23.82 -13.79
CA HIS A 144 -6.05 25.08 -14.40
C HIS A 144 -7.20 25.74 -13.64
N ARG A 145 -7.81 25.05 -12.67
CA ARG A 145 -8.97 25.53 -11.88
C ARG A 145 -10.17 25.91 -12.75
N ASP A 146 -10.33 25.24 -13.89
CA ASP A 146 -11.42 25.49 -14.81
C ASP A 146 -12.68 24.79 -14.30
N ARG A 147 -13.48 25.51 -13.51
CA ARG A 147 -14.66 24.94 -12.86
C ARG A 147 -15.70 24.44 -13.85
N GLU A 148 -15.91 25.14 -14.97
CA GLU A 148 -16.94 24.76 -15.94
C GLU A 148 -16.52 23.48 -16.69
N ALA A 149 -15.28 23.44 -17.17
CA ALA A 149 -14.76 22.25 -17.83
C ALA A 149 -14.62 21.07 -16.84
N PHE A 150 -14.25 21.33 -15.59
CA PHE A 150 -14.19 20.31 -14.53
C PHE A 150 -15.57 19.66 -14.28
N ALA A 151 -16.64 20.46 -14.19
CA ALA A 151 -17.99 19.93 -14.04
C ALA A 151 -18.40 19.04 -15.24
N GLN A 152 -18.09 19.45 -16.47
CA GLN A 152 -18.37 18.64 -17.66
C GLN A 152 -17.56 17.34 -17.67
N ALA A 153 -16.28 17.39 -17.26
CA ALA A 153 -15.44 16.21 -17.15
C ALA A 153 -15.92 15.22 -16.07
N LEU A 154 -16.48 15.72 -14.97
CA LEU A 154 -17.11 14.88 -13.94
C LEU A 154 -18.32 14.12 -14.51
N GLU A 155 -19.19 14.77 -15.27
CA GLU A 155 -20.33 14.11 -15.91
C GLU A 155 -19.89 13.02 -16.88
N GLN A 156 -18.88 13.30 -17.70
CA GLN A 156 -18.28 12.31 -18.60
C GLN A 156 -17.67 11.13 -17.82
N THR A 157 -16.99 11.42 -16.71
CA THR A 157 -16.42 10.39 -15.84
C THR A 157 -17.51 9.49 -15.26
N VAL A 158 -18.65 10.05 -14.83
CA VAL A 158 -19.81 9.26 -14.37
C VAL A 158 -20.32 8.32 -15.46
N GLN A 159 -20.37 8.77 -16.72
CA GLN A 159 -20.78 7.92 -17.84
C GLN A 159 -19.81 6.74 -18.01
N VAL A 160 -18.50 6.98 -17.89
CA VAL A 160 -17.47 5.94 -17.96
C VAL A 160 -17.58 4.96 -16.79
N CYS A 161 -17.75 5.44 -15.55
CA CYS A 161 -17.97 4.59 -14.38
C CYS A 161 -19.17 3.65 -14.59
N ASN A 162 -20.30 4.21 -15.06
CA ASN A 162 -21.51 3.44 -15.32
C ASN A 162 -21.34 2.46 -16.49
N ALA A 163 -20.53 2.79 -17.50
CA ALA A 163 -20.20 1.86 -18.59
C ALA A 163 -19.35 0.68 -18.10
N CYS A 164 -18.35 0.93 -17.24
CA CYS A 164 -17.57 -0.12 -16.60
C CYS A 164 -18.46 -1.05 -15.77
N HIS A 165 -19.31 -0.49 -14.89
CA HIS A 165 -20.24 -1.28 -14.07
C HIS A 165 -21.18 -2.15 -14.92
N LYS A 166 -21.64 -1.65 -16.06
CA LYS A 166 -22.43 -2.44 -17.01
C LYS A 166 -21.61 -3.57 -17.63
N ALA A 167 -20.36 -3.30 -18.02
CA ALA A 167 -19.47 -4.28 -18.64
C ALA A 167 -19.15 -5.45 -17.70
N VAL A 168 -18.97 -5.18 -16.40
CA VAL A 168 -18.71 -6.21 -15.37
C VAL A 168 -19.99 -6.86 -14.82
N GLY A 169 -21.12 -6.72 -15.51
CA GLY A 169 -22.38 -7.38 -15.12
C GLY A 169 -23.07 -6.79 -13.89
N SER A 170 -22.71 -5.58 -13.46
CA SER A 170 -23.28 -4.87 -12.30
C SER A 170 -24.01 -3.57 -12.67
N PRO A 171 -24.93 -3.55 -13.67
CA PRO A 171 -25.58 -2.33 -14.15
C PRO A 171 -26.52 -1.65 -13.13
N PHE A 172 -26.80 -2.30 -12.01
CA PHE A 172 -27.57 -1.78 -10.90
C PHE A 172 -26.74 -0.87 -9.97
N ILE A 173 -25.41 -0.95 -10.02
CA ILE A 173 -24.51 -0.02 -9.33
C ILE A 173 -24.39 1.23 -10.20
N ARG A 174 -25.09 2.30 -9.83
CA ARG A 174 -25.12 3.56 -10.60
C ARG A 174 -24.41 4.68 -9.85
N VAL A 175 -23.43 5.26 -10.49
CA VAL A 175 -22.76 6.48 -10.06
C VAL A 175 -23.57 7.69 -10.54
N THR A 176 -23.69 8.70 -9.69
CA THR A 176 -24.34 9.99 -9.94
C THR A 176 -23.49 11.09 -9.30
N LEU A 177 -23.59 12.35 -9.76
CA LEU A 177 -22.98 13.48 -9.06
C LEU A 177 -23.82 13.99 -7.89
N ASP A 178 -25.11 13.67 -7.91
CA ASP A 178 -26.12 14.10 -6.93
C ASP A 178 -26.57 12.91 -6.04
N PRO A 179 -25.71 12.38 -5.15
CA PRO A 179 -26.16 11.37 -4.21
C PRO A 179 -27.19 11.98 -3.25
N PRO A 180 -28.24 11.23 -2.84
CA PRO A 180 -29.17 11.70 -1.82
C PRO A 180 -28.42 12.11 -0.54
N GLU A 181 -28.87 13.17 0.11
CA GLU A 181 -28.22 13.73 1.33
C GLU A 181 -28.08 12.70 2.46
N THR A 182 -28.89 11.65 2.45
CA THR A 182 -28.84 10.55 3.43
C THR A 182 -27.64 9.62 3.26
N LEU A 183 -26.96 9.65 2.11
CA LEU A 183 -25.67 8.98 1.92
C LEU A 183 -24.56 9.84 2.55
N ASN A 184 -24.31 9.60 3.84
CA ASN A 184 -23.19 10.21 4.55
C ASN A 184 -21.86 9.73 3.96
N MET A 185 -20.96 10.67 3.64
CA MET A 185 -19.55 10.35 3.40
C MET A 185 -18.93 9.91 4.72
N ARG A 186 -18.00 8.95 4.69
CA ARG A 186 -17.43 8.37 5.91
C ARG A 186 -16.54 9.35 6.67
N HIS A 187 -16.12 10.45 6.04
CA HIS A 187 -15.32 11.48 6.69
C HIS A 187 -15.55 12.90 6.10
N PRO A 188 -16.37 13.76 6.74
CA PRO A 188 -16.57 15.13 6.24
C PRO A 188 -15.34 15.99 6.54
N HIS A 189 -14.62 16.42 5.50
CA HIS A 189 -13.62 17.48 5.60
C HIS A 189 -14.29 18.86 5.54
N GLN A 190 -13.76 19.82 6.29
CA GLN A 190 -14.12 21.22 6.09
C GLN A 190 -13.41 21.72 4.83
N LEU A 191 -14.15 21.84 3.73
CA LEU A 191 -13.62 22.37 2.47
C LEU A 191 -13.39 23.88 2.59
N ARG A 192 -12.20 24.33 2.18
CA ARG A 192 -11.82 25.74 2.16
C ARG A 192 -11.09 26.02 0.87
N SER A 193 -11.43 27.10 0.19
CA SER A 193 -10.75 27.42 -1.07
C SER A 193 -9.24 27.47 -0.88
N SER A 194 -8.53 26.71 -1.71
CA SER A 194 -7.10 26.47 -1.61
C SER A 194 -6.53 26.17 -3.00
N GLU A 195 -5.23 26.38 -3.16
CA GLU A 195 -4.52 26.10 -4.40
C GLU A 195 -3.99 24.66 -4.43
N ALA A 196 -4.11 23.98 -5.56
CA ALA A 196 -3.46 22.69 -5.74
C ALA A 196 -1.92 22.85 -5.66
N PRO A 197 -1.22 22.06 -4.81
CA PRO A 197 0.24 22.08 -4.78
C PRO A 197 0.82 21.64 -6.13
N ARG A 198 1.84 22.35 -6.64
CA ARG A 198 2.58 21.98 -7.86
C ARG A 198 3.41 20.71 -7.70
N GLU A 199 3.86 20.47 -6.47
CA GLU A 199 4.58 19.26 -6.06
C GLU A 199 3.94 18.81 -4.75
N HIS A 200 3.47 17.58 -4.70
CA HIS A 200 3.17 16.94 -3.42
C HIS A 200 3.50 15.45 -3.52
N THR A 201 4.35 15.00 -2.61
CA THR A 201 4.65 13.60 -2.41
C THR A 201 3.68 13.08 -1.35
N HIS A 202 2.92 12.05 -1.69
CA HIS A 202 2.28 11.24 -0.66
C HIS A 202 3.42 10.49 0.01
N GLY A 203 3.83 10.95 1.20
CA GLY A 203 5.02 10.51 1.91
C GLY A 203 5.33 9.05 1.66
N GLU A 204 6.51 8.78 1.09
CA GLU A 204 7.04 7.43 1.05
C GLU A 204 7.07 6.95 2.51
N ALA A 205 6.51 5.77 2.78
CA ALA A 205 6.32 5.26 4.14
C ALA A 205 7.63 5.02 4.94
N ASN A 206 8.78 5.47 4.45
CA ASN A 206 10.10 5.28 5.03
C ASN A 206 10.65 6.48 5.81
N GLU A 207 10.07 7.68 5.74
CA GLU A 207 10.68 8.87 6.39
C GLU A 207 10.13 9.19 7.79
N ALA A 208 9.08 8.53 8.26
CA ALA A 208 8.38 8.90 9.50
C ALA A 208 8.90 8.25 10.80
N MET A 209 10.00 7.49 10.80
CA MET A 209 10.52 6.81 12.01
C MET A 209 11.93 7.24 12.45
N SER A 210 12.55 8.21 11.78
CA SER A 210 13.97 8.54 12.03
C SER A 210 14.21 9.64 13.08
N ASP A 211 13.19 10.41 13.47
CA ASP A 211 13.42 11.74 14.07
C ASP A 211 12.97 11.89 15.55
N HIS A 212 12.89 10.78 16.30
CA HIS A 212 12.57 10.86 17.73
C HIS A 212 13.29 9.84 18.60
N MET A 213 14.59 10.04 18.79
CA MET A 213 15.30 9.57 19.98
C MET A 213 15.91 10.80 20.69
N PRO A 214 15.42 11.19 21.88
CA PRO A 214 16.05 12.25 22.65
C PRO A 214 17.40 11.78 23.19
N ASP A 215 18.45 12.58 22.94
CA ASP A 215 19.78 12.37 23.50
C ASP A 215 19.70 12.30 25.02
N GLY A 216 20.01 11.12 25.56
CA GLY A 216 20.17 10.90 26.98
C GLY A 216 21.38 11.66 27.49
N HIS A 217 21.14 12.73 28.24
CA HIS A 217 22.15 13.34 29.10
C HIS A 217 22.55 12.35 30.18
N HIS A 218 23.73 11.75 30.04
CA HIS A 218 24.39 11.04 31.12
C HIS A 218 25.11 12.07 32.01
N GLU A 219 24.49 12.36 33.15
CA GLU A 219 25.18 12.94 34.31
C GLU A 219 26.17 11.90 34.84
N GLY A 220 27.41 12.33 35.04
CA GLY A 220 28.49 11.58 35.69
C GLY A 220 29.12 12.49 36.73
N GLU A 221 28.62 12.35 37.95
CA GLU A 221 29.06 12.99 39.20
C GLU A 221 30.29 12.29 39.80
N ALA A 222 30.92 12.98 40.76
CA ALA A 222 31.91 12.56 41.78
C ALA A 222 33.37 12.94 41.46
N ALA A 223 33.96 13.92 42.16
CA ALA A 223 34.48 13.90 43.56
C ALA A 223 36.02 13.79 43.50
N ASP A 224 36.75 14.84 43.93
CA ASP A 224 37.51 14.90 45.20
C ASP A 224 38.93 14.29 44.99
N GLU A 225 40.09 14.74 45.48
CA GLU A 225 40.54 15.52 46.63
C GLU A 225 41.93 16.12 46.29
N HIS A 226 42.28 17.22 46.98
CA HIS A 226 43.63 17.65 47.42
C HIS A 226 44.72 18.05 46.40
#